data_AF-A0A8T6XQV1-F1
#
_entry.id   AF-A0A8T6XQV1-F1
#
_cell.length_a   1.000
_cell.length_b   1.000
_cell.length_c   1.000
_cell.angle_alpha   90.00
_cell.angle_beta   90.00
_cell.angle_gamma   90.00
#
_symmetry.space_group_name_H-M   'P 1'
#
loop_
_entity.id
_entity.type
_entity.pdbx_description
1 polymer ?
#
loop_
_entity_poly.entity_id
_entity_poly.type
_entity_poly.pdbx_seq_one_letter_code
_entity_poly.pdbx_strand_id
1 'polypeptide(L)' 'PITTDFVYLRLIGDRELPNDVYDHVVRDQSNIIKKWADRIKKLDHSKIKFVLALSNNHLEGFSPSTANTLRSMLGM' A
#
# COMPACT_ATOMS: atom_id res chain seq x y z
N PRO A 1 -16.46 6.03 -7.84
CA PRO A 1 -17.20 4.77 -8.09
C PRO A 1 -16.20 3.65 -8.36
N ILE A 2 -16.40 2.44 -7.82
CA ILE A 2 -15.62 1.26 -8.20
C ILE A 2 -16.24 0.70 -9.49
N THR A 3 -15.42 0.40 -10.50
CA THR A 3 -15.87 0.06 -11.85
C THR A 3 -15.95 -1.44 -12.14
N THR A 4 -15.50 -2.27 -11.19
CA THR A 4 -15.40 -3.73 -11.34
C THR A 4 -15.52 -4.43 -9.97
N ASP A 5 -15.44 -5.75 -9.94
CA ASP A 5 -15.58 -6.58 -8.75
C ASP A 5 -14.25 -6.82 -8.01
N PHE A 6 -13.21 -6.04 -8.32
CA PHE A 6 -11.93 -6.03 -7.63
C PHE A 6 -11.39 -4.61 -7.49
N VAL A 7 -10.42 -4.43 -6.59
CA VAL A 7 -9.71 -3.15 -6.42
C VAL A 7 -8.23 -3.33 -6.77
N TYR A 8 -7.72 -2.45 -7.61
CA TYR A 8 -6.29 -2.32 -7.90
C TYR A 8 -5.74 -1.05 -7.24
N LEU A 9 -4.87 -1.21 -6.26
CA LEU A 9 -4.23 -0.13 -5.50
C LEU A 9 -2.73 -0.12 -5.75
N ARG A 10 -2.20 1.03 -6.21
CA ARG A 10 -0.76 1.26 -6.34
C ARG A 10 -0.31 2.35 -5.37
N LEU A 11 0.48 1.96 -4.38
CA LEU A 11 1.11 2.87 -3.41
C LEU A 11 2.43 3.37 -3.99
N ILE A 12 2.35 4.48 -4.75
CA ILE A 12 3.51 5.01 -5.46
C ILE A 12 4.42 5.79 -4.50
N GLY A 13 3.86 6.65 -3.66
CA GLY A 13 4.67 7.58 -2.88
C GLY A 13 5.19 8.75 -3.70
N ASP A 14 6.21 9.41 -3.18
CA ASP A 14 6.81 10.59 -3.78
C ASP A 14 8.15 10.26 -4.46
N ARG A 15 8.33 10.71 -5.70
CA ARG A 15 9.49 10.41 -6.55
C ARG A 15 10.74 11.21 -6.21
N GLU A 16 10.70 12.04 -5.18
CA GLU A 16 11.86 12.80 -4.70
C GLU A 16 12.94 11.94 -4.02
N LEU A 17 12.66 10.67 -3.71
CA LEU A 17 13.68 9.78 -3.15
C LEU A 17 14.78 9.49 -4.19
N PRO A 18 16.06 9.66 -3.83
CA PRO A 18 17.19 9.24 -4.64
C PRO A 18 17.04 7.77 -5.09
N ASN A 19 17.57 7.43 -6.26
CA ASN A 19 17.42 6.08 -6.84
C ASN A 19 18.32 5.03 -6.15
N ASP A 20 19.24 5.44 -5.28
CA ASP A 20 20.25 4.62 -4.61
C ASP A 20 19.87 4.18 -3.20
N VAL A 21 18.67 4.53 -2.71
CA VAL A 21 18.24 4.26 -1.31
C VAL A 21 17.10 3.24 -1.20
N TYR A 22 17.02 2.27 -2.13
CA TYR A 22 15.89 1.33 -2.23
C TYR A 22 16.06 -0.03 -1.53
N ASP A 23 16.99 -0.14 -0.60
CA ASP A 23 17.32 -1.35 0.15
C ASP A 23 16.83 -1.33 1.61
N HIS A 24 16.40 -0.16 2.11
CA HIS A 24 15.88 0.01 3.47
C HIS A 24 14.79 1.09 3.55
N VAL A 25 14.12 1.16 4.69
CA VAL A 25 13.13 2.22 4.96
C VAL A 25 13.86 3.54 5.20
N VAL A 26 13.63 4.53 4.34
CA VAL A 26 14.26 5.86 4.39
C VAL A 26 13.34 6.92 4.99
N ARG A 27 12.02 6.67 5.01
CA ARG A 27 11.02 7.53 5.63
C ARG A 27 9.85 6.71 6.13
N ASP A 28 9.30 7.12 7.27
CA ASP A 28 8.10 6.50 7.82
C ASP A 28 6.84 7.01 7.09
N GLN A 29 6.10 6.09 6.47
CA GLN A 29 4.80 6.37 5.87
C GLN A 29 3.69 5.50 6.47
N SER A 30 3.89 5.01 7.70
CA SER A 30 2.93 4.16 8.41
C SER A 30 1.53 4.78 8.48
N ASN A 31 1.44 6.10 8.63
CA ASN A 31 0.15 6.81 8.62
C ASN A 31 -0.58 6.71 7.28
N ILE A 32 0.16 6.81 6.17
CA ILE A 32 -0.41 6.65 4.81
C ILE A 32 -0.83 5.20 4.59
N ILE A 33 0.03 4.24 4.98
CA ILE A 33 -0.25 2.81 4.85
C ILE A 33 -1.50 2.44 5.65
N LYS A 34 -1.59 2.91 6.91
CA LYS A 34 -2.77 2.73 7.77
C LYS A 34 -4.03 3.29 7.15
N LYS A 35 -3.97 4.50 6.58
CA LYS A 35 -5.12 5.11 5.90
C LYS A 35 -5.62 4.24 4.75
N TRP A 36 -4.73 3.58 4.02
CA TRP A 36 -5.11 2.66 2.95
C TRP A 36 -5.63 1.32 3.49
N ALA A 37 -5.01 0.76 4.52
CA ALA A 37 -5.53 -0.43 5.21
C ALA A 37 -6.95 -0.20 5.73
N ASP A 38 -7.20 0.94 6.38
CA ASP A 38 -8.52 1.32 6.89
C ASP A 38 -9.55 1.50 5.76
N ARG A 39 -9.13 1.94 4.57
CA ARG A 39 -10.00 2.03 3.38
C ARG A 39 -10.32 0.65 2.81
N ILE A 40 -9.33 -0.24 2.74
CA ILE A 40 -9.51 -1.62 2.26
C ILE A 40 -10.49 -2.37 3.18
N LYS A 41 -10.34 -2.25 4.50
CA LYS A 41 -11.24 -2.86 5.48
C LYS A 41 -12.69 -2.39 5.42
N LYS A 42 -12.94 -1.23 4.82
CA LYS A 42 -14.29 -0.64 4.65
C LYS A 42 -14.93 -0.97 3.31
N LEU A 43 -14.26 -1.75 2.45
CA LEU A 43 -14.84 -2.16 1.18
C LEU A 43 -16.06 -3.05 1.40
N ASP A 44 -17.01 -2.97 0.49
CA ASP A 44 -18.17 -3.85 0.48
C ASP A 44 -17.74 -5.24 -0.02
N HIS A 45 -17.49 -6.16 0.91
CA HIS A 45 -17.02 -7.52 0.61
C HIS A 45 -18.06 -8.35 -0.15
N SER A 46 -19.33 -7.91 -0.24
CA SER A 46 -20.33 -8.56 -1.11
C SER A 46 -20.14 -8.25 -2.59
N LYS A 47 -19.44 -7.14 -2.91
CA LYS A 47 -19.19 -6.68 -4.28
C LYS A 47 -17.75 -6.84 -4.72
N ILE A 48 -16.80 -6.73 -3.78
CA ILE A 48 -15.37 -6.78 -4.06
C ILE A 48 -14.82 -8.16 -3.69
N LYS A 49 -14.43 -8.93 -4.70
CA LYS A 49 -13.90 -10.29 -4.56
C LYS A 49 -12.47 -10.32 -4.06
N PHE A 50 -11.64 -9.38 -4.49
CA PHE A 50 -10.24 -9.29 -4.05
C PHE A 50 -9.66 -7.88 -4.24
N VAL A 51 -8.52 -7.65 -3.59
CA VAL A 51 -7.74 -6.42 -3.69
C VAL A 51 -6.30 -6.77 -4.07
N LEU A 52 -5.81 -6.16 -5.14
CA LEU A 52 -4.39 -6.17 -5.50
C LEU A 52 -3.77 -4.88 -4.98
N ALA A 53 -2.94 -4.98 -3.93
CA ALA A 53 -2.22 -3.84 -3.38
C ALA A 53 -0.72 -3.97 -3.68
N LEU A 54 -0.19 -3.05 -4.48
CA LEU A 54 1.21 -3.04 -4.92
C LEU A 54 1.92 -1.82 -4.34
N SER A 55 3.00 -2.06 -3.60
CA SER A 55 3.91 -1.02 -3.13
C SER A 55 4.96 -0.66 -4.19
N ASN A 56 5.43 0.57 -4.12
CA ASN A 56 6.56 1.06 -4.90
C ASN A 56 7.63 1.62 -3.96
N ASN A 57 8.90 1.53 -4.36
CA ASN A 57 10.03 1.97 -3.55
C ASN A 57 9.97 3.47 -3.24
N HIS A 58 9.34 4.25 -4.11
CA HIS A 58 9.11 5.67 -3.85
C HIS A 58 8.20 5.94 -2.65
N LEU A 59 7.53 4.97 -2.00
CA LEU A 59 6.79 5.27 -0.77
C LEU A 59 7.71 5.42 0.44
N GLU A 60 8.39 4.36 0.84
CA GLU A 60 9.22 4.33 2.06
C GLU A 60 10.70 4.09 1.77
N GLY A 61 11.13 3.99 0.52
CA GLY A 61 12.45 3.49 0.12
C GLY A 61 12.43 1.99 -0.16
N PHE A 62 11.67 1.19 0.61
CA PHE A 62 11.76 -0.27 0.51
C PHE A 62 10.39 -0.95 0.42
N SER A 63 9.98 -1.30 -0.80
CA SER A 63 8.66 -1.91 -1.09
C SER A 63 8.32 -3.16 -0.27
N PRO A 64 9.26 -4.10 0.00
CA PRO A 64 8.97 -5.28 0.82
C PRO A 64 8.52 -4.92 2.24
N SER A 65 9.16 -3.92 2.87
CA SER A 65 8.77 -3.45 4.19
C SER A 65 7.37 -2.82 4.16
N THR A 66 7.12 -1.93 3.19
CA THR A 66 5.79 -1.33 2.98
C THR A 66 4.70 -2.38 2.82
N ALA A 67 4.94 -3.42 2.01
CA ALA A 67 3.99 -4.50 1.79
C ALA A 67 3.71 -5.30 3.07
N ASN A 68 4.74 -5.58 3.87
CA ASN A 68 4.59 -6.26 5.16
C ASN A 68 3.84 -5.41 6.19
N THR A 69 4.11 -4.10 6.26
CA THR A 69 3.36 -3.17 7.11
C THR A 69 1.88 -3.15 6.74
N LEU A 70 1.57 -3.04 5.44
CA LEU A 70 0.19 -3.09 4.96
C LEU A 70 -0.48 -4.42 5.33
N ARG A 71 0.19 -5.54 5.08
CA ARG A 71 -0.29 -6.90 5.41
C ARG A 71 -0.59 -7.03 6.90
N SER A 72 0.33 -6.61 7.76
CA SER A 72 0.15 -6.61 9.22
C SER A 72 -1.05 -5.76 9.64
N MET A 73 -1.18 -4.55 9.07
CA MET A 73 -2.32 -3.67 9.34
C MET A 73 -3.66 -4.24 8.85
N LEU A 74 -3.65 -5.10 7.84
CA LEU A 74 -4.82 -5.84 7.37
C LEU A 74 -5.15 -7.08 8.25
N GLY A 75 -4.25 -7.48 9.15
CA GLY A 75 -4.41 -8.64 10.01
C GLY A 75 -4.05 -9.97 9.35
N MET A 76 -3.09 -9.95 8.41
CA MET A 76 -2.61 -11.10 7.62
C MET A 76 -1.19 -11.53 7.98
#